data_AF-A0A2N5FFD0-F1
#
_entry.id   AF-A0A2N5FFD0-F1
#
_cell.length_a   1.000
_cell.length_b   1.000
_cell.length_c   1.000
_cell.angle_alpha   90.00
_cell.angle_beta   90.00
_cell.angle_gamma   90.00
#
_symmetry.space_group_name_H-M   'P 1'
#
loop_
_entity.id
_entity.type
_entity.pdbx_description
1 polymer ?
#
loop_
_entity_poly.entity_id
_entity_poly.type
_entity_poly.pdbx_seq_one_letter_code
_entity_poly.pdbx_strand_id
1 'polypeptide(L)' 'MQSEETAAKLQAAKCDFFGIDRELIAYHPAIWKKVKWDEDYQNGLIEPKVSVEIIHHGIIN' A
#
# COMPACT_ATOMS: atom_id res chain seq x y z
N MET A 1 -8.74 -10.58 -3.11
CA MET A 1 -9.91 -10.02 -2.40
C MET A 1 -9.55 -9.33 -1.08
N GLN A 2 -9.16 -10.01 0.01
CA GLN A 2 -8.96 -9.32 1.30
C GLN A 2 -7.90 -8.21 1.25
N SER A 3 -6.77 -8.44 0.58
CA SER A 3 -5.70 -7.44 0.44
C SER A 3 -6.14 -6.20 -0.34
N GLU A 4 -6.86 -6.40 -1.44
CA GLU A 4 -7.42 -5.31 -2.27
C GLU A 4 -8.48 -4.53 -1.48
N GLU A 5 -9.32 -5.21 -0.70
CA GLU A 5 -10.35 -4.57 0.13
C GLU A 5 -9.71 -3.72 1.23
N THR A 6 -8.65 -4.20 1.88
CA THR A 6 -7.90 -3.41 2.86
C THR A 6 -7.29 -2.17 2.23
N ALA A 7 -6.66 -2.29 1.05
CA ALA A 7 -6.10 -1.15 0.34
C ALA A 7 -7.20 -0.13 -0.03
N ALA A 8 -8.34 -0.58 -0.55
CA ALA A 8 -9.47 0.28 -0.89
C ALA A 8 -10.03 1.01 0.34
N LYS A 9 -10.15 0.35 1.49
CA LYS A 9 -10.58 0.97 2.76
C LYS A 9 -9.61 2.06 3.22
N LEU A 10 -8.31 1.81 3.09
CA LEU A 10 -7.27 2.80 3.43
C LEU A 10 -7.33 4.02 2.50
N GLN A 11 -7.49 3.82 1.19
CA GLN A 11 -7.66 4.91 0.22
C GLN A 11 -8.94 5.72 0.46
N ALA A 12 -10.06 5.05 0.74
CA ALA A 12 -11.32 5.73 1.08
C ALA A 12 -11.20 6.59 2.36
N ALA A 13 -10.41 6.13 3.33
CA ALA A 13 -10.15 6.84 4.58
C ALA A 13 -9.06 7.92 4.49
N LYS A 14 -8.45 8.15 3.32
CA LYS A 14 -7.27 9.03 3.14
C LYS A 14 -6.11 8.65 4.07
N CYS A 15 -5.96 7.36 4.34
CA CYS A 15 -4.97 6.83 5.27
C CYS A 15 -3.84 6.15 4.50
N ASP A 16 -2.66 6.78 4.47
CA ASP A 16 -1.43 6.18 3.95
C ASP A 16 -0.70 5.39 5.03
N PHE A 17 -1.29 4.26 5.42
CA PHE A 17 -0.69 3.35 6.39
C PHE A 17 0.54 2.61 5.82
N PHE A 18 0.58 2.42 4.50
CA PHE A 18 1.67 1.70 3.84
C PHE A 18 2.93 2.57 3.65
N GLY A 19 2.82 3.89 3.83
CA GLY A 19 3.94 4.82 3.74
C GLY A 19 4.40 5.06 2.30
N ILE A 20 3.46 5.06 1.35
CA ILE A 20 3.75 5.26 -0.08
C ILE A 20 4.27 6.69 -0.30
N ASP A 21 3.83 7.66 0.51
CA ASP A 21 4.35 9.02 0.52
C ASP A 21 5.87 9.08 0.70
N ARG A 22 6.40 8.31 1.66
CA ARG A 22 7.82 8.25 1.99
C ARG A 22 8.63 7.70 0.84
N GLU A 23 8.14 6.64 0.19
CA GLU A 23 8.79 6.10 -1.00
C GLU A 23 8.75 7.11 -2.15
N LEU A 24 7.62 7.79 -2.35
CA LEU A 24 7.49 8.80 -3.40
C LEU A 24 8.42 10.00 -3.17
N ILE A 25 8.57 10.44 -1.91
CA ILE A 25 9.51 11.50 -1.52
C ILE A 25 10.96 11.05 -1.77
N ALA A 26 11.31 9.83 -1.37
CA ALA A 26 12.69 9.33 -1.42
C ALA A 26 13.16 9.05 -2.86
N TYR A 27 12.32 8.41 -3.68
CA TYR A 27 12.71 7.90 -4.99
C TYR A 27 12.19 8.74 -6.16
N HIS A 28 11.15 9.54 -5.96
CA HIS A 28 10.54 10.37 -7.00
C HIS A 28 10.29 11.82 -6.55
N PRO A 29 11.31 12.55 -6.06
CA PRO A 29 11.13 13.90 -5.50
C PRO A 29 10.57 14.91 -6.52
N ALA A 30 10.80 14.71 -7.82
CA ALA A 30 10.24 15.55 -8.86
C ALA A 30 8.72 15.36 -9.03
N ILE A 31 8.20 14.16 -8.78
CA ILE A 31 6.78 13.84 -8.79
C ILE A 31 6.14 14.35 -7.50
N TRP A 32 6.78 14.11 -6.34
CA TRP A 32 6.31 14.59 -5.04
C TRP A 32 6.00 16.09 -5.04
N LYS A 33 6.86 16.91 -5.67
CA LYS A 33 6.66 18.37 -5.80
C LYS A 33 5.40 18.78 -6.58
N LYS A 34 4.81 17.88 -7.37
CA LYS A 34 3.66 18.14 -8.24
C LYS A 34 2.37 17.49 -7.76
N VAL A 35 2.48 16.49 -6.89
CA VAL A 35 1.36 15.70 -6.38
C VAL A 35 0.73 16.40 -5.17
N LYS A 36 -0.60 16.38 -5.11
CA LYS A 36 -1.36 16.72 -3.92
C LYS A 36 -1.71 15.44 -3.19
N TRP A 37 -0.86 15.03 -2.26
CA TRP A 37 -0.95 13.69 -1.66
C TRP A 37 -2.35 13.33 -1.13
N ASP A 38 -3.00 14.24 -0.41
CA ASP A 38 -4.33 14.03 0.18
C ASP A 38 -5.48 13.84 -0.83
N GLU A 39 -5.28 14.24 -2.08
CA GLU A 39 -6.23 14.10 -3.19
C GLU A 39 -5.82 12.93 -4.10
N ASP A 40 -4.54 12.87 -4.47
CA ASP A 40 -4.02 11.93 -5.47
C ASP A 40 -3.89 10.50 -4.91
N TYR A 41 -3.62 10.34 -3.62
CA TYR A 41 -3.50 9.03 -2.98
C TYR A 41 -4.76 8.16 -3.15
N GLN A 42 -5.94 8.79 -3.12
CA GLN A 42 -7.22 8.09 -3.27
C GLN A 42 -7.45 7.56 -4.70
N ASN A 43 -6.79 8.18 -5.69
CA ASN A 43 -6.98 7.88 -7.11
C ASN A 43 -5.91 6.94 -7.66
N GLY A 44 -4.84 6.69 -6.90
CA GLY A 44 -3.78 5.76 -7.29
C GLY A 44 -4.27 4.32 -7.38
N LEU A 45 -3.74 3.56 -8.34
CA LEU A 45 -3.99 2.12 -8.41
C LEU A 45 -3.02 1.41 -7.45
N ILE A 46 -3.56 0.77 -6.41
CA ILE A 46 -2.79 -0.07 -5.48
C ILE A 46 -3.12 -1.54 -5.79
N GLU A 47 -2.12 -2.30 -6.23
CA GLU A 47 -2.22 -3.75 -6.49
C GLU A 47 -1.37 -4.53 -5.48
N PRO A 48 -1.96 -4.98 -4.36
CA PRO A 48 -1.19 -5.69 -3.33
C PRO A 48 -0.74 -7.07 -3.82
N LYS A 49 0.57 -7.32 -3.79
CA LYS A 49 1.14 -8.65 -4.07
C LYS A 49 1.63 -9.27 -2.77
N VAL A 50 0.97 -10.33 -2.34
CA VAL A 50 1.33 -11.09 -1.13
C VAL A 50 1.91 -12.43 -1.56
N SER A 51 3.15 -12.69 -1.19
CA SER A 51 3.81 -13.99 -1.38
C SER A 51 4.01 -14.62 -0.01
N VAL A 52 3.63 -15.88 0.14
CA VAL A 52 3.76 -16.62 1.39
C VAL A 52 4.57 -17.88 1.13
N GLU A 53 5.54 -18.14 2.00
CA GLU A 53 6.30 -19.38 2.03
C GLU A 53 6.03 -20.10 3.35
N ILE A 54 5.62 -21.36 3.28
CA ILE A 54 5.43 -22.20 4.48
C ILE A 54 6.80 -22.76 4.86
N ILE A 55 7.44 -22.13 5.84
CA ILE A 55 8.76 -22.56 6.33
C ILE A 55 8.68 -23.64 7.43
N HIS A 56 7.48 -23.89 7.96
CA HIS A 56 7.23 -24.94 8.95
C HIS A 56 5.73 -25.28 9.02
N HIS A 57 5.39 -26.53 9.25
CA HIS A 57 4.04 -26.95 9.66
C HIS A 57 4.15 -27.62 11.02
N GLY A 58 3.28 -27.25 11.96
CA GLY A 58 3.24 -27.93 13.27
C GLY A 58 2.85 -29.40 13.10
N ILE A 59 3.45 -30.28 13.92
CA ILE A 59 2.93 -31.64 14.10
C ILE A 59 1.81 -31.53 15.13
N ILE A 60 0.58 -31.42 14.68
CA ILE A 60 -0.59 -31.57 15.56
C ILE A 60 -0.94 -33.07 15.52
N ASN A 61 -0.72 -33.77 16.63
CA ASN A 61 -1.11 -35.17 16.86
C ASN A 61 -2.29 -35.21 17.82
#